data_AF-A0A259JY15-F1
#
_entry.id   AF-A0A259JY15-F1
#
_cell.length_a   1.000
_cell.length_b   1.000
_cell.length_c   1.000
_cell.angle_alpha   90.00
_cell.angle_beta   90.00
_cell.angle_gamma   90.00
#
_symmetry.space_group_name_H-M   'P 1'
#
loop_
_entity.id
_entity.type
_entity.pdbx_description
1 polymer ?
#
loop_
_entity_poly.entity_id
_entity_poly.type
_entity_poly.pdbx_seq_one_letter_code
_entity_poly.pdbx_strand_id
1 'polypeptide(L)'
;MQFITTLPNEWAVEVLDQPDFDLACEVIETLPQDKAVALLEGMSSDRAADILRWIDDPVRGELQHRLSPETRAAISHLLTYPENTAGGLMTTEYVSVPADWTVEQTLVHLREVEASRET
;
A
#
# COMPACT_ATOMS: atom_id res chain seq x y z
N MET A 1 -3.23 9.12 19.64
CA MET A 1 -3.41 9.34 18.18
C MET A 1 -2.58 10.48 17.60
N GLN A 2 -2.17 11.50 18.36
CA GLN A 2 -1.38 12.63 17.84
C GLN A 2 0.08 12.28 17.42
N PHE A 3 0.60 11.11 17.80
CA PHE A 3 2.01 10.76 17.60
C PHE A 3 2.35 10.43 16.13
N ILE A 4 1.56 9.59 15.45
CA ILE A 4 1.78 9.23 14.03
C ILE A 4 1.76 10.48 13.15
N THR A 5 0.89 11.45 13.47
CA THR A 5 0.80 12.71 12.72
C THR A 5 2.08 13.56 12.77
N THR A 6 2.94 13.34 13.76
CA THR A 6 4.22 14.07 13.94
C THR A 6 5.43 13.29 13.43
N LEU A 7 5.26 12.02 13.06
CA LEU A 7 6.34 11.21 12.52
C LEU A 7 6.74 11.67 11.10
N PRO A 8 8.02 11.48 10.72
CA PRO A 8 8.42 11.46 9.32
C PRO A 8 7.57 10.48 8.52
N ASN A 9 7.31 10.79 7.25
CA ASN A 9 6.40 9.98 6.43
C ASN A 9 6.87 8.52 6.29
N GLU A 10 8.17 8.29 6.13
CA GLU A 10 8.77 6.95 6.06
C GLU A 10 8.34 6.06 7.26
N TRP A 11 8.47 6.58 8.47
CA TRP A 11 8.12 5.82 9.68
C TRP A 11 6.60 5.71 9.87
N ALA A 12 5.85 6.74 9.46
CA ALA A 12 4.39 6.69 9.51
C ALA A 12 3.86 5.61 8.54
N VAL A 13 4.45 5.50 7.35
CA VAL A 13 4.17 4.46 6.37
C VAL A 13 4.46 3.09 6.97
N GLU A 14 5.67 2.85 7.51
CA GLU A 14 6.03 1.55 8.11
C GLU A 14 5.03 1.09 9.18
N VAL A 15 4.53 2.03 10.00
CA VAL A 15 3.52 1.74 11.03
C VAL A 15 2.15 1.46 10.43
N LEU A 16 1.73 2.24 9.43
CA LEU A 16 0.43 2.07 8.78
C LEU A 16 0.35 0.80 7.91
N ASP A 17 1.48 0.36 7.36
CA ASP A 17 1.59 -0.87 6.58
C ASP A 17 1.51 -2.12 7.46
N GLN A 18 1.67 -2.01 8.79
CA GLN A 18 1.52 -3.17 9.65
C GLN A 18 0.08 -3.70 9.58
N PRO A 19 -0.11 -5.01 9.31
CA PRO A 19 -1.44 -5.60 9.19
C PRO A 19 -2.23 -5.54 10.51
N ASP A 20 -1.52 -5.62 11.65
CA ASP A 20 -2.11 -5.62 13.00
C ASP A 20 -2.48 -4.20 13.50
N PHE A 21 -2.29 -3.16 12.69
CA PHE A 21 -2.64 -1.79 13.07
C PHE A 21 -4.09 -1.44 12.72
N ASP A 22 -5.02 -1.88 13.56
CA ASP A 22 -6.48 -1.72 13.37
C ASP A 22 -6.95 -0.26 13.23
N LEU A 23 -6.19 0.71 13.74
CA LEU A 23 -6.55 2.14 13.71
C LEU A 23 -6.10 2.87 12.44
N ALA A 24 -5.53 2.17 11.46
CA ALA A 24 -4.96 2.80 10.26
C ALA A 24 -5.98 3.68 9.50
N CYS A 25 -7.22 3.19 9.35
CA CYS A 25 -8.31 3.94 8.71
C CYS A 25 -8.62 5.25 9.45
N GLU A 26 -8.86 5.17 10.76
CA GLU A 26 -9.15 6.35 11.59
C GLU A 26 -8.02 7.38 11.54
N VAL A 27 -6.77 6.91 11.52
CA VAL A 27 -5.61 7.79 11.39
C VAL A 27 -5.63 8.51 10.04
N ILE A 28 -5.81 7.78 8.93
CA ILE A 28 -5.85 8.38 7.59
C ILE A 28 -6.98 9.40 7.44
N GLU A 29 -8.17 9.12 7.98
CA GLU A 29 -9.33 10.04 7.92
C GLU A 29 -9.12 11.33 8.71
N THR A 30 -8.31 11.31 9.78
CA THR A 30 -8.03 12.51 10.59
C THR A 30 -6.93 13.40 10.03
N LEU A 31 -6.19 12.93 9.01
CA LEU A 31 -5.07 13.66 8.44
C LEU A 31 -5.52 14.69 7.41
N PRO A 32 -4.77 15.80 7.25
CA PRO A 32 -4.89 16.64 6.07
C PRO A 32 -4.71 15.79 4.81
N GLN A 33 -5.57 15.99 3.79
CA GLN A 33 -5.58 15.16 2.59
C GLN A 33 -4.22 15.03 1.91
N ASP A 34 -3.43 16.11 1.86
CA ASP A 34 -2.08 16.09 1.27
C ASP A 34 -1.17 15.08 1.99
N LYS A 35 -1.27 15.00 3.31
CA LYS A 35 -0.52 14.05 4.11
C LYS A 35 -1.09 12.64 3.97
N ALA A 36 -2.40 12.47 3.99
CA ALA A 36 -3.05 11.18 3.76
C ALA A 36 -2.63 10.56 2.42
N VAL A 37 -2.66 11.35 1.35
CA VAL A 37 -2.24 10.93 0.00
C VAL A 37 -0.75 10.56 0.00
N ALA A 38 0.11 11.38 0.59
CA ALA A 38 1.55 11.09 0.65
C ALA A 38 1.88 9.80 1.44
N LEU A 39 1.09 9.47 2.46
CA LEU A 39 1.25 8.21 3.20
C LEU A 39 0.70 7.03 2.39
N LEU A 40 -0.49 7.16 1.80
CA LEU A 40 -1.07 6.11 0.94
C LEU A 40 -0.20 5.80 -0.29
N GLU A 41 0.55 6.77 -0.83
CA GLU A 41 1.51 6.53 -1.91
C GLU A 41 2.78 5.80 -1.46
N GLY A 42 3.14 5.89 -0.18
CA GLY A 42 4.32 5.21 0.36
C GLY A 42 4.03 3.80 0.87
N MET A 43 2.76 3.47 1.11
CA MET A 43 2.32 2.17 1.60
C MET A 43 2.25 1.13 0.48
N SER A 44 2.34 -0.14 0.85
CA SER A 44 1.99 -1.26 -0.03
C SER A 44 0.57 -1.10 -0.58
N SER A 45 0.38 -1.51 -1.84
CA SER A 45 -0.89 -1.32 -2.56
C SER A 45 -2.07 -2.05 -1.91
N ASP A 46 -1.83 -3.22 -1.30
CA ASP A 46 -2.84 -4.02 -0.60
C ASP A 46 -3.25 -3.40 0.73
N ARG A 47 -2.31 -2.93 1.55
CA ARG A 47 -2.65 -2.21 2.79
C ARG A 47 -3.39 -0.91 2.52
N ALA A 48 -2.97 -0.15 1.50
CA ALA A 48 -3.69 1.04 1.08
C ALA A 48 -5.12 0.71 0.60
N ALA A 49 -5.31 -0.40 -0.12
CA ALA A 49 -6.63 -0.87 -0.53
C ALA A 49 -7.50 -1.29 0.66
N ASP A 50 -6.94 -1.99 1.64
CA ASP A 50 -7.63 -2.37 2.89
C ASP A 50 -8.13 -1.14 3.63
N ILE A 51 -7.26 -0.15 3.83
CA ILE A 51 -7.64 1.11 4.50
C ILE A 51 -8.75 1.81 3.72
N LEU A 52 -8.58 1.99 2.41
CA LEU A 52 -9.56 2.70 1.58
C LEU A 52 -10.90 1.97 1.53
N ARG A 53 -10.96 0.65 1.75
CA ARG A 53 -12.21 -0.11 1.82
C ARG A 53 -13.13 0.35 2.95
N TRP A 54 -12.56 0.88 4.03
CA TRP A 54 -13.30 1.30 5.23
C TRP A 54 -13.55 2.82 5.31
N ILE A 55 -12.90 3.63 4.46
CA ILE A 55 -13.11 5.08 4.37
C ILE A 55 -14.42 5.41 3.64
N ASP A 56 -15.18 6.38 4.13
CA ASP A 56 -16.44 6.83 3.50
C ASP A 56 -16.25 7.27 2.02
N ASP A 57 -17.21 6.91 1.16
CA ASP A 57 -17.13 7.07 -0.31
C ASP A 57 -16.73 8.47 -0.80
N PRO A 58 -17.25 9.60 -0.25
CA PRO A 58 -16.85 10.93 -0.71
C PRO A 58 -15.36 11.20 -0.45
N VAL A 59 -14.86 10.85 0.74
CA VAL A 59 -13.46 11.06 1.12
C VAL A 59 -12.55 10.10 0.36
N ARG A 60 -12.96 8.84 0.24
CA ARG A 60 -12.27 7.81 -0.54
C ARG A 60 -12.04 8.25 -1.98
N GLY A 61 -13.08 8.79 -2.63
CA GLY A 61 -13.00 9.28 -4.01
C GLY A 61 -12.02 10.45 -4.18
N GLU A 62 -12.01 11.39 -3.23
CA GLU A 62 -11.07 12.51 -3.23
C GLU A 62 -9.62 12.04 -3.04
N LEU A 63 -9.37 11.14 -2.09
CA LEU A 63 -8.04 10.56 -1.87
C LEU A 63 -7.56 9.80 -3.12
N GLN A 64 -8.40 8.92 -3.67
CA GLN A 64 -8.07 8.17 -4.88
C GLN A 64 -7.76 9.10 -6.06
N HIS A 65 -8.52 10.19 -6.22
CA HIS A 65 -8.30 11.14 -7.32
C HIS A 65 -6.96 11.90 -7.20
N ARG A 66 -6.32 11.87 -6.05
CA ARG A 66 -5.06 12.56 -5.80
C ARG A 66 -3.84 11.64 -5.83
N LEU A 67 -4.03 10.33 -5.73
CA LEU A 67 -2.96 9.34 -5.91
C LEU A 67 -2.39 9.38 -7.33
N SER A 68 -1.12 9.01 -7.46
CA SER A 68 -0.46 8.75 -8.73
C SER A 68 -1.28 7.77 -9.59
N PRO A 69 -1.24 7.89 -10.93
CA PRO A 69 -1.99 6.99 -11.81
C PRO A 69 -1.65 5.51 -11.60
N GLU A 70 -0.38 5.21 -11.28
CA GLU A 70 0.13 3.86 -11.04
C GLU A 70 -0.44 3.27 -9.74
N THR A 71 -0.24 3.97 -8.62
CA THR A 71 -0.77 3.57 -7.31
C THR A 71 -2.29 3.44 -7.34
N ARG A 72 -2.98 4.40 -7.96
CA ARG A 72 -4.45 4.35 -8.11
C ARG A 72 -4.89 3.11 -8.89
N ALA A 73 -4.21 2.77 -9.98
CA ALA A 73 -4.57 1.61 -10.78
C ALA A 73 -4.39 0.31 -10.00
N ALA A 74 -3.28 0.16 -9.27
CA ALA A 74 -3.03 -1.00 -8.42
C ALA A 74 -4.09 -1.18 -7.32
N ILE A 75 -4.33 -0.13 -6.53
CA ILE A 75 -5.35 -0.12 -5.47
C ILE A 75 -6.75 -0.39 -6.05
N SER A 76 -7.11 0.27 -7.15
CA SER A 76 -8.44 0.09 -7.77
C SER A 76 -8.63 -1.34 -8.24
N HIS A 77 -7.58 -1.99 -8.74
CA HIS A 77 -7.63 -3.40 -9.12
C HIS A 77 -7.90 -4.29 -7.91
N LEU A 78 -7.18 -4.07 -6.81
CA LEU A 78 -7.36 -4.84 -5.56
C LEU A 78 -8.76 -4.64 -4.96
N LEU A 79 -9.29 -3.42 -4.99
CA LEU A 79 -10.64 -3.10 -4.52
C LEU A 79 -11.76 -3.78 -5.34
N THR A 80 -11.48 -4.31 -6.54
CA THR A 80 -12.47 -5.11 -7.30
C THR A 80 -12.74 -6.47 -6.67
N TYR A 81 -11.81 -6.97 -5.85
CA TYR A 81 -11.97 -8.25 -5.15
C TYR A 81 -12.67 -8.05 -3.79
N PRO A 82 -13.58 -8.96 -3.41
CA PRO A 82 -14.11 -8.96 -2.05
C PRO A 82 -13.00 -9.25 -1.04
N GLU A 83 -13.04 -8.58 0.11
CA GLU A 83 -12.02 -8.62 1.18
C GLU A 83 -11.58 -10.05 1.53
N ASN A 84 -12.52 -10.93 1.81
CA ASN A 84 -12.24 -12.30 2.25
C ASN A 84 -12.00 -13.29 1.10
N THR A 85 -11.36 -12.84 0.02
CA THR A 85 -10.97 -13.68 -1.12
C THR A 85 -9.47 -13.63 -1.35
N ALA A 86 -8.93 -14.60 -2.09
CA ALA A 86 -7.51 -14.58 -2.43
C ALA A 86 -7.08 -13.26 -3.09
N GLY A 87 -7.90 -12.70 -3.98
CA GLY A 87 -7.59 -11.41 -4.60
C GLY A 87 -7.78 -10.20 -3.69
N GLY A 88 -8.61 -10.32 -2.64
CA GLY A 88 -8.77 -9.27 -1.64
C GLY A 88 -7.67 -9.23 -0.59
N LEU A 89 -6.91 -10.33 -0.44
CA LEU A 89 -5.82 -10.50 0.52
C LEU A 89 -4.42 -10.50 -0.13
N MET A 90 -4.33 -10.45 -1.46
CA MET A 90 -3.04 -10.51 -2.16
C MET A 90 -2.39 -9.14 -2.25
N THR A 91 -1.05 -9.13 -2.24
CA THR A 91 -0.28 -8.01 -2.75
C THR A 91 0.00 -8.18 -4.25
N THR A 92 0.17 -7.07 -4.97
CA THR A 92 0.68 -7.05 -6.35
C THR A 92 2.20 -6.89 -6.42
N GLU A 93 2.86 -6.65 -5.29
CA GLU A 93 4.26 -6.24 -5.21
C GLU A 93 5.18 -7.45 -5.05
N TYR A 94 5.02 -8.49 -5.88
CA TYR A 94 5.86 -9.70 -5.80
C TYR A 94 7.04 -9.66 -6.78
N VAL A 95 8.09 -10.43 -6.46
CA VAL A 95 9.21 -10.69 -7.38
C VAL A 95 8.88 -11.89 -8.26
N SER A 96 9.11 -11.76 -9.57
CA SER A 96 8.98 -12.87 -10.53
C SER A 96 10.21 -12.99 -11.40
N VAL A 97 10.68 -14.21 -11.62
CA VAL A 97 11.86 -14.49 -12.46
C VAL A 97 11.56 -15.61 -13.47
N PRO A 98 12.24 -15.64 -14.64
CA PRO A 98 12.17 -16.76 -15.57
C PRO A 98 12.64 -18.08 -14.95
N ALA A 99 12.01 -19.19 -15.34
CA ALA A 99 12.29 -20.51 -14.77
C ALA A 99 13.68 -21.08 -15.13
N ASP A 100 14.33 -20.53 -16.16
CA ASP A 100 15.66 -20.94 -16.64
C ASP A 100 16.80 -20.10 -16.06
N TRP A 101 16.51 -19.15 -15.17
CA TRP A 101 17.54 -18.38 -14.48
C TRP A 101 18.36 -19.23 -13.51
N THR A 102 19.66 -18.96 -13.47
CA THR A 102 20.52 -19.50 -12.42
C THR A 102 20.25 -18.80 -11.09
N VAL A 103 20.72 -19.41 -10.00
CA VAL A 103 20.71 -18.79 -8.66
C VAL A 103 21.43 -17.44 -8.67
N GLU A 104 22.54 -17.33 -9.40
CA GLU A 104 23.31 -16.09 -9.52
C GLU A 104 22.47 -14.96 -10.15
N GLN A 105 21.83 -15.24 -11.29
CA GLN A 105 20.97 -14.27 -11.98
C GLN A 105 19.80 -13.83 -11.10
N THR A 106 19.17 -14.78 -10.41
CA THR A 106 18.07 -14.52 -9.48
C THR A 106 18.50 -13.62 -8.33
N LEU A 107 19.65 -13.88 -7.72
CA LEU A 107 20.17 -13.05 -6.61
C LEU A 107 20.59 -11.65 -7.06
N VAL A 108 21.11 -11.50 -8.29
CA VAL A 108 21.39 -10.18 -8.86
C VAL A 108 20.10 -9.39 -9.00
N HIS A 109 19.08 -9.98 -9.62
CA HIS A 109 17.79 -9.32 -9.79
C HIS A 109 17.11 -8.99 -8.46
N LEU A 110 17.12 -9.91 -7.50
CA LEU A 110 16.50 -9.70 -6.18
C LEU A 110 17.06 -8.44 -5.51
N ARG A 111 18.39 -8.25 -5.52
CA ARG A 111 19.05 -7.06 -4.96
C ARG A 111 18.71 -5.76 -5.69
N GLU A 112 18.29 -5.84 -6.95
CA GLU A 112 17.85 -4.66 -7.72
C GLU A 112 16.41 -4.26 -7.39
N VAL A 113 15.59 -5.20 -6.89
CA VAL A 113 14.14 -5.01 -6.75
C VAL A 113 13.60 -5.14 -5.32
N GLU A 114 14.39 -5.61 -4.36
CA GLU A 114 13.98 -5.86 -2.97
C GLU A 114 13.41 -4.64 -2.25
N ALA A 115 13.84 -3.43 -2.63
CA ALA A 115 13.40 -2.20 -1.96
C ALA A 115 11.96 -1.79 -2.30
N SER A 116 11.33 -2.41 -3.33
CA SER A 116 10.02 -2.01 -3.83
C SER A 116 9.06 -3.19 -4.02
N ARG A 117 9.40 -4.36 -3.48
CA ARG A 117 8.65 -5.60 -3.63
C ARG A 117 8.72 -6.42 -2.35
N GLU A 118 7.61 -7.05 -2.00
CA GLU A 118 7.55 -8.09 -0.99
C GLU A 118 8.21 -9.37 -1.51
N THR A 119 9.04 -9.99 -0.67
CA THR A 119 9.85 -11.19 -0.99
C THR A 119 9.57 -12.33 -0.03
#